data_AF-A0A418ZQP8-F1
#
_entry.id   AF-A0A418ZQP8-F1
#
_cell.length_a   1.000
_cell.length_b   1.000
_cell.length_c   1.000
_cell.angle_alpha   90.00
_cell.angle_beta   90.00
_cell.angle_gamma   90.00
#
_symmetry.space_group_name_H-M   'P 1'
#
loop_
_entity.id
_entity.type
_entity.pdbx_description
1 polymer ?
#
loop_
_entity_poly.entity_id
_entity_poly.type
_entity_poly.pdbx_seq_one_letter_code
_entity_poly.pdbx_strand_id
1 'polypeptide(L)' 'AGLPNAFGQYDEGPEDTAIQVADFAREGLVNVTGGCCGTTPDHIRAIADAVAPFAPRKVPHV' A
#
# COMPACT_ATOMS: atom_id res chain seq x y z
N ALA A 1 -3.28 -3.14 -7.50
CA ALA A 1 -4.27 -4.12 -7.05
C ALA A 1 -5.26 -3.41 -6.13
N GLY A 2 -6.55 -3.54 -6.39
CA GLY A 2 -7.64 -2.91 -5.64
C GLY A 2 -8.77 -3.90 -5.41
N LEU A 3 -10.01 -3.42 -5.37
CA LEU A 3 -11.17 -4.31 -5.39
C LEU A 3 -11.23 -5.05 -6.75
N PRO A 4 -11.58 -6.36 -6.76
CA PRO A 4 -11.75 -7.07 -8.02
C PRO A 4 -12.93 -6.49 -8.81
N ASN A 5 -12.79 -6.44 -10.13
CA ASN A 5 -13.87 -6.02 -11.02
C ASN A 5 -14.97 -7.09 -11.13
N ALA A 6 -16.04 -6.81 -11.90
CA ALA A 6 -17.17 -7.73 -12.07
C ALA A 6 -16.79 -9.10 -12.72
N PHE A 7 -15.58 -9.20 -13.28
CA PHE A 7 -15.02 -10.43 -13.87
C PHE A 7 -14.00 -11.11 -12.96
N GLY A 8 -13.81 -10.63 -11.72
CA GLY A 8 -12.86 -11.17 -10.76
C GLY A 8 -11.40 -10.82 -11.04
N GLN A 9 -11.13 -9.86 -11.92
CA GLN A 9 -9.79 -9.40 -12.25
C GLN A 9 -9.39 -8.19 -11.41
N TYR A 10 -8.08 -7.98 -11.24
CA TYR A 10 -7.52 -6.85 -10.52
C TYR A 10 -6.85 -5.91 -11.52
N ASP A 11 -7.49 -4.77 -11.77
CA ASP A 11 -7.09 -3.84 -12.83
C ASP A 11 -6.12 -2.75 -12.35
N GLU A 12 -6.14 -2.44 -11.06
CA GLU A 12 -5.27 -1.42 -10.47
C GLU A 12 -3.80 -1.87 -10.51
N GLY A 13 -2.90 -0.99 -10.94
CA GLY A 13 -1.48 -1.30 -11.11
C GLY A 13 -0.62 -1.16 -9.84
N PRO A 14 0.68 -1.48 -9.93
CA PRO A 14 1.64 -1.27 -8.84
C PRO A 14 1.75 0.18 -8.36
N GLU A 15 1.82 1.13 -9.30
CA GLU A 15 1.97 2.56 -9.01
C GLU A 15 0.72 3.12 -8.31
N ASP A 16 -0.47 2.85 -8.86
CA ASP A 16 -1.74 3.32 -8.30
C ASP A 16 -1.90 2.91 -6.83
N THR A 17 -1.59 1.64 -6.53
CA THR A 17 -1.64 1.11 -5.16
C THR A 17 -0.57 1.76 -4.29
N ALA A 18 0.64 1.94 -4.81
CA ALA A 18 1.73 2.54 -4.06
C ALA A 18 1.43 3.99 -3.66
N ILE A 19 0.83 4.79 -4.55
CA ILE A 19 0.42 6.18 -4.28
C ILE A 19 -0.60 6.21 -3.12
N GLN A 20 -1.63 5.37 -3.19
CA GLN A 20 -2.65 5.31 -2.13
C GLN A 20 -2.06 4.89 -0.78
N VAL A 21 -1.16 3.90 -0.76
CA VAL A 21 -0.52 3.45 0.49
C VAL A 21 0.47 4.50 1.03
N ALA A 22 1.17 5.22 0.15
CA ALA A 22 2.07 6.31 0.53
C ALA A 22 1.34 7.45 1.25
N ASP A 23 0.09 7.74 0.90
CA ASP A 23 -0.72 8.73 1.62
C ASP A 23 -0.95 8.32 3.08
N PHE A 24 -1.30 7.06 3.35
CA PHE A 24 -1.44 6.56 4.71
C PHE A 24 -0.11 6.60 5.51
N ALA A 25 1.01 6.31 4.84
CA ALA A 25 2.33 6.37 5.45
C ALA A 25 2.74 7.82 5.77
N ARG A 26 2.49 8.75 4.84
CA ARG A 26 2.73 10.19 4.98
C ARG A 26 1.93 10.80 6.13
N GLU A 27 0.68 10.38 6.29
CA GLU A 27 -0.19 10.81 7.40
C GLU A 27 0.16 10.12 8.73
N GLY A 28 1.12 9.18 8.73
CA GLY A 28 1.55 8.47 9.93
C GLY A 28 0.46 7.57 10.49
N LEU A 29 -0.34 6.94 9.62
CA LEU A 29 -1.48 6.08 10.01
C LEU A 29 -1.11 4.60 10.13
N VAL A 30 -0.01 4.18 9.48
CA VAL A 30 0.37 2.77 9.34
C VAL A 30 1.71 2.43 9.98
N ASN A 31 1.86 1.17 10.37
CA ASN A 31 3.11 0.58 10.85
C ASN A 31 3.61 -0.58 9.98
N VAL A 32 2.70 -1.20 9.22
CA VAL A 32 2.97 -2.36 8.37
C VAL A 32 2.19 -2.19 7.08
N THR A 33 2.85 -2.44 5.95
CA THR A 33 2.26 -2.43 4.61
C THR A 33 2.60 -3.73 3.90
N GLY A 34 1.72 -4.17 3.01
CA GLY A 34 1.88 -5.40 2.25
C GLY A 34 0.80 -5.50 1.20
N GLY A 35 0.43 -6.72 0.81
CA GLY A 35 -0.70 -6.93 -0.08
C GLY A 35 -1.37 -8.28 0.12
N CYS A 36 -2.47 -8.46 -0.60
CA CYS A 36 -3.36 -9.61 -0.50
C CYS A 36 -3.63 -10.15 -1.92
N CYS A 37 -4.86 -10.57 -2.21
CA CYS A 37 -5.26 -11.04 -3.53
C CYS A 37 -4.96 -10.01 -4.63
N GLY A 38 -4.48 -10.48 -5.78
CA GLY A 38 -4.12 -9.64 -6.93
C GLY A 38 -2.81 -8.86 -6.78
N THR A 39 -2.22 -8.78 -5.58
CA THR A 39 -0.91 -8.13 -5.39
C THR A 39 0.20 -9.01 -5.98
N THR A 40 1.10 -8.40 -6.74
CA THR A 40 2.28 -9.08 -7.33
C THR A 40 3.58 -8.59 -6.67
N PRO A 41 4.74 -9.22 -6.92
CA PRO A 41 6.03 -8.71 -6.45
C PRO A 41 6.31 -7.26 -6.89
N ASP A 42 5.86 -6.84 -8.06
CA ASP A 42 6.02 -5.46 -8.54
C ASP A 42 5.22 -4.47 -7.70
N HIS A 43 4.02 -4.86 -7.23
CA HIS A 43 3.25 -4.05 -6.29
C HIS A 43 4.00 -3.88 -4.97
N ILE A 44 4.55 -4.97 -4.42
CA ILE A 44 5.28 -4.90 -3.15
C ILE A 44 6.52 -4.01 -3.28
N ARG A 45 7.24 -4.09 -4.40
CA ARG A 45 8.37 -3.19 -4.68
C ARG A 45 7.94 -1.73 -4.73
N ALA A 46 6.91 -1.42 -5.52
CA ALA A 46 6.40 -0.06 -5.65
C ALA A 46 5.91 0.51 -4.30
N ILE A 47 5.18 -0.28 -3.52
CA ILE A 47 4.74 0.10 -2.17
C ILE A 47 5.97 0.38 -1.28
N ALA A 48 6.94 -0.54 -1.24
CA ALA A 48 8.12 -0.40 -0.39
C ALA A 48 8.92 0.87 -0.73
N ASP A 49 9.15 1.13 -2.03
CA ASP A 49 9.87 2.31 -2.50
C ASP A 49 9.10 3.60 -2.14
N ALA A 50 7.78 3.60 -2.30
CA ALA A 50 6.94 4.77 -2.03
C ALA A 50 6.82 5.10 -0.53
N VAL A 51 6.83 4.09 0.36
CA VAL A 51 6.72 4.33 1.81
C VAL A 51 8.06 4.54 2.52
N ALA A 52 9.19 4.16 1.90
CA ALA A 52 10.52 4.22 2.50
C ALA A 52 10.91 5.58 3.14
N PRO A 53 10.50 6.74 2.59
CA PRO A 53 10.83 8.03 3.20
C PRO A 53 10.07 8.36 4.51
N PHE A 54 9.00 7.62 4.84
CA PHE A 54 8.11 7.96 5.96
C PHE A 54 8.41 7.13 7.21
N ALA A 55 8.35 7.79 8.37
CA ALA A 55 8.49 7.10 9.66
C ALA A 55 7.20 6.33 10.01
N PRO A 56 7.29 5.14 10.64
CA PRO A 56 6.12 4.42 11.13
C PRO A 56 5.30 5.26 12.12
N ARG A 57 3.98 5.02 12.15
CA ARG A 57 3.07 5.64 13.12
C ARG A 57 3.58 5.51 14.55
N LYS A 58 3.55 6.61 15.32
CA LYS A 58 3.81 6.58 16.77
C LYS A 58 2.60 6.00 17.51
N VAL A 59 2.84 4.97 18.32
CA VAL A 59 1.80 4.35 19.16
C VAL A 59 1.48 5.29 20.34
N PRO A 60 0.20 5.69 20.55
CA PRO A 60 -0.18 6.51 21.70
C PRO A 60 0.11 5.78 23.01
N HIS A 61 0.56 6.53 24.02
CA HIS A 61 0.60 6.03 25.40
C HIS A 61 -0.73 6.40 26.06
N VAL A 62 -1.40 5.39 26.64
CA VAL A 62 -2.62 5.55 27.44
C VAL A 62 -2.28 5.67 28.92
#